data_AF-A0A954UM55-F1
#
_entry.id   AF-A0A954UM55-F1
#
_cell.length_a   1.000
_cell.length_b   1.000
_cell.length_c   1.000
_cell.angle_alpha   90.00
_cell.angle_beta   90.00
_cell.angle_gamma   90.00
#
_symmetry.space_group_name_H-M   'P 1'
#
loop_
_entity.id
_entity.type
_entity.pdbx_description
1 polymer ?
#
loop_
_entity_poly.entity_id
_entity_poly.type
_entity_poly.pdbx_seq_one_letter_code
_entity_poly.pdbx_strand_id
1 'polypeptide(L)'
;MNPTVTSSHMARAAQPQGVIRQIAICLMICVCGGAMVDARSVCAAETTAAPQWVALHLPKFEMSDARGKVFVNKDFSDASALVVAFLGVECPLAKIYGVRLQEIADQYAAQGVRVMAVNANAQDSITELAAYAKQHQLRYPVLKDVGNRFADAVKAERTPEIFVFDGKGQLQYRGRVDDQYGIGYVRETPQQHDLKRALDELLAGKPVSQPRTSAPGCIIGRVREPQADAEVTYENTIRDLLTRRCIECHQSGDIGPFALTDFDEVSGWAEMIGEVVADRRMPPWHATDNGVALADDRRLSQLELEQVASWVAAGAPRGEVTSPPAVTQRPATAGWNLPRDPDVVIKFADKPFKVAAEGALRYEYFSVPTNLKEDKWIEAFEVRPGNRAVVHHILIFAVPPGASPEEFGGGVRGFLASYVPGLRPIPYPKGMAKLLPAGSQLVFQMHYTPIGTEQEDLSEIGLVFADPADVEYEVLTLSAFQPNLEIPPHSANHT
;
A
#
# COMPACT_ATOMS: atom_id res chain seq x y z
N MET A 1 -3.33 -37.73 -39.18
CA MET A 1 -2.39 -37.98 -40.30
C MET A 1 -1.23 -37.01 -40.14
N ASN A 2 -0.12 -37.48 -39.58
CA ASN A 2 1.15 -36.76 -39.46
C ASN A 2 2.15 -37.48 -40.37
N PRO A 3 2.94 -36.78 -41.19
CA PRO A 3 4.11 -37.38 -41.81
C PRO A 3 5.39 -37.03 -41.04
N THR A 4 6.09 -38.08 -40.63
CA THR A 4 7.50 -38.14 -40.23
C THR A 4 8.35 -38.53 -41.43
N VAL A 5 9.50 -37.86 -41.69
CA VAL A 5 10.72 -38.37 -42.39
C VAL A 5 11.89 -37.39 -42.07
N THR A 6 12.82 -37.65 -41.13
CA THR A 6 14.20 -38.23 -41.23
C THR A 6 15.10 -37.69 -42.37
N SER A 7 16.25 -37.03 -42.12
CA SER A 7 17.63 -37.54 -41.92
C SER A 7 18.58 -36.35 -42.27
N SER A 8 19.88 -36.23 -41.97
CA SER A 8 20.99 -37.18 -41.91
C SER A 8 22.25 -36.52 -41.29
N HIS A 9 23.11 -37.33 -40.67
CA HIS A 9 24.48 -37.03 -40.24
C HIS A 9 25.49 -36.85 -41.40
N MET A 10 26.45 -35.94 -41.23
CA MET A 10 27.88 -35.98 -41.66
C MET A 10 28.62 -34.86 -40.90
N ALA A 11 29.89 -34.87 -40.52
CA ALA A 11 30.97 -35.84 -40.32
C ALA A 11 32.06 -35.11 -39.48
N ARG A 12 32.82 -35.83 -38.65
CA ARG A 12 33.94 -35.32 -37.83
C ARG A 12 35.17 -35.02 -38.70
N ALA A 13 35.92 -33.95 -38.38
CA ALA A 13 37.34 -33.83 -38.70
C ALA A 13 38.13 -33.02 -37.64
N ALA A 14 39.14 -33.71 -37.08
CA ALA A 14 40.43 -33.31 -36.49
C ALA A 14 40.67 -31.94 -35.82
N GLN A 15 41.13 -32.01 -34.55
CA GLN A 15 41.96 -31.01 -33.86
C GLN A 15 43.43 -31.09 -34.30
N PRO A 16 44.22 -30.01 -34.14
CA PRO A 16 45.64 -30.11 -33.84
C PRO A 16 45.94 -29.72 -32.39
N GLN A 17 46.90 -30.45 -31.82
CA GLN A 17 47.46 -30.27 -30.49
C GLN A 17 48.46 -29.09 -30.44
N GLY A 18 48.62 -28.54 -29.23
CA GLY A 18 49.90 -28.00 -28.77
C GLY A 18 49.81 -26.66 -28.07
N VAL A 19 49.93 -26.66 -26.73
CA VAL A 19 50.99 -26.01 -25.93
C VAL A 19 50.63 -26.18 -24.43
N ILE A 20 51.63 -26.58 -23.63
CA ILE A 20 51.57 -26.95 -22.21
C ILE A 20 52.10 -25.79 -21.34
N ARG A 21 51.66 -25.76 -20.06
CA ARG A 21 52.19 -25.11 -18.82
C ARG A 21 51.34 -23.92 -18.35
N GLN A 22 50.99 -23.72 -17.08
CA GLN A 22 51.32 -24.30 -15.77
C GLN A 22 50.23 -23.81 -14.80
N ILE A 23 49.66 -24.67 -13.95
CA ILE A 23 48.77 -24.25 -12.84
C ILE A 23 49.55 -24.39 -11.53
N ALA A 24 49.74 -23.27 -10.84
CA ALA A 24 50.32 -23.23 -9.50
C ALA A 24 49.21 -23.47 -8.46
N ILE A 25 49.32 -24.59 -7.73
CA ILE A 25 48.51 -24.89 -6.53
C ILE A 25 49.35 -24.47 -5.33
N CYS A 26 48.88 -23.47 -4.57
CA CYS A 26 49.52 -23.06 -3.32
C CYS A 26 48.90 -23.88 -2.17
N LEU A 27 49.68 -24.83 -1.66
CA LEU A 27 49.38 -25.64 -0.49
C LEU A 27 50.02 -24.95 0.73
N MET A 28 49.22 -24.47 1.68
CA MET A 28 49.72 -23.99 2.97
C MET A 28 49.45 -25.06 4.04
N ILE A 29 50.53 -25.71 4.48
CA ILE A 29 50.55 -26.63 5.62
C ILE A 29 50.82 -25.80 6.87
N CYS A 30 49.96 -25.92 7.89
CA CYS A 30 50.28 -25.52 9.26
C CYS A 30 50.16 -26.73 10.19
N VAL A 31 51.11 -26.82 11.12
CA VAL A 31 51.54 -27.99 11.88
C VAL A 31 50.65 -28.28 13.10
N CYS A 32 50.50 -29.57 13.41
CA CYS A 32 49.73 -30.14 14.52
C CYS A 32 50.15 -29.64 15.91
N GLY A 33 49.15 -29.41 16.77
CA GLY A 33 49.27 -29.38 18.23
C GLY A 33 47.98 -29.95 18.84
N GLY A 34 48.10 -31.05 19.58
CA GLY A 34 46.96 -31.86 20.02
C GLY A 34 46.20 -31.32 21.22
N ALA A 35 44.89 -31.56 21.21
CA ALA A 35 44.11 -31.94 22.39
C ALA A 35 42.88 -32.72 21.88
N MET A 36 42.81 -34.02 22.21
CA MET A 36 41.56 -34.77 22.11
C MET A 36 40.64 -34.24 23.20
N VAL A 37 39.51 -33.65 22.82
CA VAL A 37 38.37 -33.45 23.70
C VAL A 37 37.21 -34.20 23.06
N ASP A 38 36.73 -35.20 23.81
CA ASP A 38 35.58 -36.05 23.49
C ASP A 38 34.39 -35.19 23.05
N ALA A 39 33.97 -35.33 21.80
CA ALA A 39 32.71 -34.80 21.30
C ALA A 39 31.55 -35.71 21.75
N ARG A 40 31.35 -35.83 23.06
CA ARG A 40 30.12 -36.36 23.65
C ARG A 40 29.70 -35.46 24.80
N SER A 41 28.50 -34.93 24.66
CA SER A 41 27.72 -34.21 25.66
C SER A 41 27.97 -32.70 25.75
N VAL A 42 27.23 -31.93 24.92
CA VAL A 42 26.38 -30.83 25.41
C VAL A 42 25.11 -30.80 24.56
N CYS A 43 24.19 -31.74 24.80
CA CYS A 43 22.77 -31.47 24.58
C CYS A 43 22.29 -30.67 25.81
N ALA A 44 22.66 -29.40 25.89
CA ALA A 44 21.94 -28.48 26.74
C ALA A 44 20.74 -28.03 25.91
N ALA A 45 19.57 -28.58 26.24
CA ALA A 45 18.31 -27.99 25.83
C ALA A 45 18.28 -26.57 26.40
N GLU A 46 18.59 -25.57 25.57
CA GLU A 46 18.16 -24.21 25.84
C GLU A 46 16.64 -24.28 25.95
N THR A 47 16.17 -24.20 27.19
CA THR A 47 14.76 -23.97 27.47
C THR A 47 14.49 -22.59 26.90
N THR A 48 13.94 -22.53 25.69
CA THR A 48 13.42 -21.29 25.12
C THR A 48 12.41 -20.75 26.11
N ALA A 49 12.82 -19.76 26.89
CA ALA A 49 11.89 -19.05 27.76
C ALA A 49 10.74 -18.59 26.87
N ALA A 50 9.50 -18.94 27.27
CA ALA A 50 8.32 -18.52 26.54
C ALA A 50 8.43 -17.00 26.29
N PRO A 51 8.26 -16.53 25.05
CA PRO A 51 8.57 -15.15 24.73
C PRO A 51 7.74 -14.20 25.63
N GLN A 52 8.36 -13.11 26.06
CA GLN A 52 7.93 -12.23 27.17
C GLN A 52 6.46 -11.74 27.07
N TRP A 53 5.83 -11.84 25.90
CA TRP A 53 4.43 -11.48 25.67
C TRP A 53 3.41 -12.54 26.15
N VAL A 54 3.80 -13.81 26.32
CA VAL A 54 2.93 -14.90 26.82
C VAL A 54 2.48 -14.64 28.28
N ALA A 55 3.17 -13.77 29.00
CA ALA A 55 2.83 -13.39 30.38
C ALA A 55 2.02 -12.09 30.51
N LEU A 56 1.62 -11.48 29.38
CA LEU A 56 0.90 -10.21 29.41
C LEU A 56 -0.53 -10.41 29.93
N HIS A 57 -0.83 -9.80 31.07
CA HIS A 57 -2.20 -9.64 31.55
C HIS A 57 -2.78 -8.32 31.05
N LEU A 58 -4.10 -8.28 30.87
CA LEU A 58 -4.86 -7.08 30.54
C LEU A 58 -4.52 -5.96 31.55
N PRO A 59 -3.82 -4.90 31.11
CA PRO A 59 -3.46 -3.80 32.00
C PRO A 59 -4.72 -3.09 32.51
N LYS A 60 -4.60 -2.44 33.67
CA LYS A 60 -5.63 -1.50 34.10
C LYS A 60 -5.71 -0.35 33.10
N PHE A 61 -6.91 -0.01 32.67
CA PHE A 61 -7.13 1.11 31.76
C PHE A 61 -8.35 1.93 32.17
N GLU A 62 -8.31 3.19 31.78
CA GLU A 62 -9.41 4.13 31.80
C GLU A 62 -9.30 4.95 30.52
N MET A 63 -10.23 4.75 29.60
CA MET A 63 -10.24 5.40 28.28
C MET A 63 -11.65 5.84 27.93
N SER A 64 -11.77 6.91 27.16
CA SER A 64 -13.07 7.44 26.75
C SER A 64 -13.37 7.11 25.29
N ASP A 65 -14.65 6.87 24.99
CA ASP A 65 -15.14 6.94 23.62
C ASP A 65 -15.34 8.39 23.18
N ALA A 66 -15.67 8.59 21.90
CA ALA A 66 -15.87 9.93 21.35
C ALA A 66 -17.11 10.69 21.88
N ARG A 67 -17.95 10.02 22.69
CA ARG A 67 -19.09 10.65 23.39
C ARG A 67 -18.73 11.04 24.83
N GLY A 68 -17.48 10.83 25.24
CA GLY A 68 -17.01 11.06 26.60
C GLY A 68 -17.43 9.98 27.59
N LYS A 69 -17.99 8.85 27.13
CA LYS A 69 -18.25 7.71 28.02
C LYS A 69 -16.92 7.05 28.36
N VAL A 70 -16.62 7.01 29.65
CA VAL A 70 -15.43 6.34 30.19
C VAL A 70 -15.67 4.83 30.28
N PHE A 71 -14.69 4.06 29.86
CA PHE A 71 -14.63 2.60 29.96
C PHE A 71 -13.41 2.18 30.77
N VAL A 72 -13.60 1.19 31.63
CA VAL A 72 -12.55 0.58 32.46
C VAL A 72 -12.67 -0.95 32.40
N ASN A 73 -11.68 -1.68 32.94
CA ASN A 73 -11.66 -3.15 32.91
C ASN A 73 -12.97 -3.81 33.40
N LYS A 74 -13.63 -3.23 34.41
CA LYS A 74 -14.86 -3.78 35.01
C LYS A 74 -16.01 -3.87 34.01
N ASP A 75 -16.04 -2.99 33.00
CA ASP A 75 -17.09 -2.94 31.98
C ASP A 75 -17.01 -4.14 31.01
N PHE A 76 -15.94 -4.92 31.09
CA PHE A 76 -15.70 -6.15 30.31
C PHE A 76 -15.52 -7.39 31.19
N SER A 77 -15.87 -7.31 32.48
CA SER A 77 -15.66 -8.41 33.44
C SER A 77 -16.55 -9.64 33.23
N ASP A 78 -17.64 -9.49 32.46
CA ASP A 78 -18.52 -10.58 32.03
C ASP A 78 -17.99 -11.33 30.79
N ALA A 79 -16.94 -10.80 30.14
CA ALA A 79 -16.43 -11.36 28.90
C ALA A 79 -15.74 -12.71 29.14
N SER A 80 -16.16 -13.73 28.38
CA SER A 80 -15.42 -15.00 28.29
C SER A 80 -14.11 -14.83 27.53
N ALA A 81 -14.09 -13.91 26.56
CA ALA A 81 -12.90 -13.39 25.93
C ALA A 81 -13.10 -11.92 25.53
N LEU A 82 -12.07 -11.11 25.71
CA LEU A 82 -12.03 -9.70 25.29
C LEU A 82 -11.06 -9.56 24.11
N VAL A 83 -11.60 -9.20 22.96
CA VAL A 83 -10.84 -8.79 21.78
C VAL A 83 -10.57 -7.28 21.87
N VAL A 84 -9.30 -6.92 21.86
CA VAL A 84 -8.81 -5.56 21.84
C VAL A 84 -8.12 -5.33 20.50
N ALA A 85 -8.71 -4.48 19.67
CA ALA A 85 -8.20 -4.16 18.34
C ALA A 85 -7.58 -2.76 18.32
N PHE A 86 -6.28 -2.65 18.05
CA PHE A 86 -5.65 -1.37 17.79
C PHE A 86 -5.99 -0.93 16.38
N LEU A 87 -6.76 0.14 16.23
CA LEU A 87 -7.22 0.68 14.93
C LEU A 87 -6.82 2.15 14.79
N GLY A 88 -6.54 2.58 13.57
CA GLY A 88 -6.32 3.98 13.21
C GLY A 88 -7.41 4.47 12.27
N VAL A 89 -7.76 5.76 12.32
CA VAL A 89 -8.86 6.31 11.49
C VAL A 89 -8.45 6.52 10.04
N GLU A 90 -7.15 6.64 9.78
CA GLU A 90 -6.61 6.87 8.43
C GLU A 90 -6.06 5.60 7.78
N CYS A 91 -5.62 4.61 8.57
CA CYS A 91 -5.04 3.37 8.08
C CYS A 91 -6.06 2.61 7.17
N PRO A 92 -5.72 2.36 5.89
CA PRO A 92 -6.63 1.68 4.97
C PRO A 92 -7.05 0.29 5.45
N LEU A 93 -6.12 -0.48 6.02
CA LEU A 93 -6.42 -1.82 6.56
C LEU A 93 -7.33 -1.74 7.79
N ALA A 94 -7.15 -0.74 8.66
CA ALA A 94 -8.00 -0.58 9.84
C ALA A 94 -9.45 -0.22 9.47
N LYS A 95 -9.67 0.51 8.37
CA LYS A 95 -11.03 0.79 7.84
C LYS A 95 -11.75 -0.47 7.40
N ILE A 96 -11.07 -1.34 6.66
CA ILE A 96 -11.63 -2.62 6.20
C ILE A 96 -11.88 -3.56 7.38
N TYR A 97 -10.85 -3.79 8.21
CA TYR A 97 -10.96 -4.74 9.31
C TYR A 97 -11.84 -4.25 10.47
N GLY A 98 -12.08 -2.95 10.62
CA GLY A 98 -13.05 -2.44 11.59
C GLY A 98 -14.46 -3.00 11.33
N VAL A 99 -14.90 -3.04 10.07
CA VAL A 99 -16.19 -3.63 9.69
C VAL A 99 -16.19 -5.14 9.94
N ARG A 100 -15.13 -5.85 9.55
CA ARG A 100 -15.02 -7.29 9.83
C ARG A 100 -15.03 -7.64 11.31
N LEU A 101 -14.40 -6.81 12.14
CA LEU A 101 -14.42 -6.96 13.60
C LEU A 101 -15.84 -6.76 14.16
N GLN A 102 -16.67 -5.94 13.51
CA GLN A 102 -18.07 -5.79 13.90
C GLN A 102 -18.85 -7.08 13.61
N GLU A 103 -18.61 -7.72 12.48
CA GLU A 103 -19.21 -9.03 12.15
C GLU A 103 -18.79 -10.11 13.16
N ILE A 104 -17.50 -10.15 13.52
CA ILE A 104 -16.97 -11.05 14.55
C ILE A 104 -17.60 -10.75 15.92
N ALA A 105 -17.76 -9.47 16.27
CA ALA A 105 -18.41 -9.08 17.50
C ALA A 105 -19.85 -9.61 17.58
N ASP A 106 -20.62 -9.49 16.50
CA ASP A 106 -22.00 -9.99 16.44
C ASP A 106 -22.05 -11.52 16.49
N GLN A 107 -21.19 -12.20 15.73
CA GLN A 107 -21.15 -13.65 15.63
C GLN A 107 -20.85 -14.31 16.99
N TYR A 108 -19.91 -13.75 17.76
CA TYR A 108 -19.44 -14.34 19.01
C TYR A 108 -20.08 -13.74 20.28
N ALA A 109 -20.98 -12.75 20.14
CA ALA A 109 -21.61 -12.07 21.27
C ALA A 109 -22.33 -13.03 22.23
N ALA A 110 -23.05 -14.02 21.69
CA ALA A 110 -23.80 -15.01 22.47
C ALA A 110 -22.90 -15.99 23.24
N GLN A 111 -21.64 -16.14 22.82
CA GLN A 111 -20.63 -16.97 23.47
C GLN A 111 -19.81 -16.18 24.51
N GLY A 112 -20.19 -14.93 24.78
CA GLY A 112 -19.54 -14.08 25.78
C GLY A 112 -18.29 -13.37 25.27
N VAL A 113 -18.03 -13.33 23.96
CA VAL A 113 -16.94 -12.51 23.42
C VAL A 113 -17.37 -11.04 23.39
N ARG A 114 -16.46 -10.17 23.81
CA ARG A 114 -16.59 -8.72 23.70
C ARG A 114 -15.47 -8.18 22.84
N VAL A 115 -15.76 -7.17 22.04
CA VAL A 115 -14.77 -6.46 21.21
C VAL A 115 -14.70 -5.02 21.67
N MET A 116 -13.49 -4.46 21.72
CA MET A 116 -13.27 -3.02 21.79
C MET A 116 -12.14 -2.64 20.83
N ALA A 117 -12.26 -1.45 20.24
CA ALA A 117 -11.17 -0.84 19.50
C ALA A 117 -10.48 0.23 20.33
N VAL A 118 -9.17 0.32 20.17
CA VAL A 118 -8.33 1.33 20.81
C VAL A 118 -7.57 2.08 19.72
N ASN A 119 -7.74 3.40 19.70
CA ASN A 119 -6.96 4.30 18.86
C ASN A 119 -5.87 4.94 19.71
N ALA A 120 -4.62 4.62 19.40
CA ALA A 120 -3.44 5.14 20.07
C ALA A 120 -2.58 6.04 19.16
N ASN A 121 -3.06 6.41 17.98
CA ASN A 121 -2.33 7.33 17.10
C ASN A 121 -2.38 8.74 17.69
N ALA A 122 -1.24 9.44 17.77
CA ALA A 122 -1.20 10.81 18.30
C ALA A 122 -1.91 11.81 17.38
N GLN A 123 -1.83 11.59 16.08
CA GLN A 123 -2.41 12.44 15.02
C GLN A 123 -3.94 12.32 14.92
N ASP A 124 -4.51 11.13 15.19
CA ASP A 124 -5.95 10.92 15.05
C ASP A 124 -6.73 11.69 16.15
N SER A 125 -7.62 12.59 15.77
CA SER A 125 -8.46 13.33 16.73
C SER A 125 -9.66 12.50 17.24
N ILE A 126 -10.23 12.92 18.38
CA ILE A 126 -11.48 12.32 18.90
C ILE A 126 -12.66 12.53 17.92
N THR A 127 -12.68 13.65 17.20
CA THR A 127 -13.73 13.96 16.22
C THR A 127 -13.66 13.02 15.01
N GLU A 128 -12.45 12.77 14.50
CA GLU A 128 -12.25 11.78 13.42
C GLU A 128 -12.58 10.37 13.89
N LEU A 129 -12.24 10.03 15.13
CA LEU A 129 -12.62 8.74 15.72
C LEU A 129 -14.16 8.57 15.76
N ALA A 130 -14.89 9.63 16.08
CA ALA A 130 -16.36 9.64 16.05
C ALA A 130 -16.90 9.45 14.63
N ALA A 131 -16.33 10.18 13.67
CA ALA A 131 -16.70 10.10 12.27
C ALA A 131 -16.45 8.69 11.70
N TYR A 132 -15.27 8.13 11.98
CA TYR A 132 -14.88 6.76 11.63
C TYR A 132 -15.88 5.73 12.18
N ALA A 133 -16.15 5.75 13.49
CA ALA A 133 -17.08 4.80 14.10
C ALA A 133 -18.50 4.90 13.50
N LYS A 134 -18.96 6.12 13.21
CA LYS A 134 -20.28 6.35 12.58
C LYS A 134 -20.31 5.89 11.12
N GLN A 135 -19.31 6.26 10.33
CA GLN A 135 -19.23 5.96 8.90
C GLN A 135 -19.18 4.45 8.65
N HIS A 136 -18.41 3.73 9.47
CA HIS A 136 -18.26 2.28 9.39
C HIS A 136 -19.29 1.51 10.24
N GLN A 137 -20.25 2.21 10.84
CA GLN A 137 -21.35 1.62 11.63
C GLN A 137 -20.88 0.70 12.77
N LEU A 138 -19.77 1.07 13.42
CA LEU A 138 -19.18 0.31 14.51
C LEU A 138 -20.02 0.45 15.78
N ARG A 139 -20.44 -0.68 16.35
CA ARG A 139 -21.27 -0.76 17.56
C ARG A 139 -20.47 -1.15 18.80
N TYR A 140 -19.34 -1.84 18.64
CA TYR A 140 -18.41 -2.04 19.74
C TYR A 140 -17.78 -0.71 20.17
N PRO A 141 -17.32 -0.58 21.43
CA PRO A 141 -16.68 0.65 21.89
C PRO A 141 -15.39 0.96 21.11
N VAL A 142 -15.27 2.20 20.64
CA VAL A 142 -14.06 2.73 20.00
C VAL A 142 -13.48 3.80 20.93
N LEU A 143 -12.32 3.49 21.52
CA LEU A 143 -11.73 4.23 22.63
C LEU A 143 -10.47 4.99 22.19
N LYS A 144 -10.21 6.14 22.81
CA LYS A 144 -8.96 6.89 22.61
C LYS A 144 -7.97 6.63 23.75
N ASP A 145 -6.76 6.18 23.40
CA ASP A 145 -5.62 6.01 24.31
C ASP A 145 -4.72 7.24 24.29
N VAL A 146 -5.13 8.28 25.03
CA VAL A 146 -4.38 9.55 25.09
C VAL A 146 -3.02 9.33 25.77
N GLY A 147 -1.96 9.73 25.06
CA GLY A 147 -0.59 9.57 25.56
C GLY A 147 -0.09 8.13 25.57
N ASN A 148 -0.70 7.24 24.77
CA ASN A 148 -0.14 5.92 24.44
C ASN A 148 -0.01 4.93 25.59
N ARG A 149 -0.60 5.21 26.77
CA ARG A 149 -0.35 4.46 28.00
C ARG A 149 -0.76 2.99 27.88
N PHE A 150 -1.93 2.73 27.33
CA PHE A 150 -2.43 1.36 27.21
C PHE A 150 -1.70 0.60 26.10
N ALA A 151 -1.49 1.25 24.96
CA ALA A 151 -0.76 0.70 23.83
C ALA A 151 0.71 0.40 24.18
N ASP A 152 1.36 1.17 25.05
CA ASP A 152 2.71 0.89 25.57
C ASP A 152 2.71 -0.31 26.52
N ALA A 153 1.72 -0.36 27.43
CA ALA A 153 1.60 -1.44 28.39
C ALA A 153 1.42 -2.81 27.73
N VAL A 154 0.68 -2.88 26.62
CA VAL A 154 0.49 -4.12 25.84
C VAL A 154 1.51 -4.31 24.71
N LYS A 155 2.42 -3.34 24.51
CA LYS A 155 3.41 -3.32 23.43
C LYS A 155 2.80 -3.46 22.04
N ALA A 156 1.68 -2.78 21.79
CA ALA A 156 1.08 -2.70 20.46
C ALA A 156 1.99 -1.91 19.51
N GLU A 157 2.03 -2.28 18.24
CA GLU A 157 2.95 -1.68 17.26
C GLU A 157 2.22 -1.20 16.02
N ARG A 158 1.12 -1.87 15.65
CA ARG A 158 0.48 -1.68 14.34
C ARG A 158 -1.01 -1.38 14.44
N THR A 159 -1.55 -0.82 13.37
CA THR A 159 -2.97 -0.73 13.09
C THR A 159 -3.26 -1.38 11.72
N PRO A 160 -4.14 -2.40 11.61
CA PRO A 160 -4.80 -3.11 12.70
C PRO A 160 -3.88 -4.13 13.39
N GLU A 161 -3.93 -4.20 14.71
CA GLU A 161 -3.33 -5.30 15.49
C GLU A 161 -4.29 -5.77 16.58
N ILE A 162 -4.50 -7.08 16.66
CA ILE A 162 -5.51 -7.69 17.52
C ILE A 162 -4.85 -8.37 18.72
N PHE A 163 -5.47 -8.21 19.89
CA PHE A 163 -5.12 -8.89 21.13
C PHE A 163 -6.36 -9.58 21.69
N VAL A 164 -6.27 -10.85 22.06
CA VAL A 164 -7.38 -11.58 22.70
C VAL A 164 -6.97 -11.95 24.10
N PHE A 165 -7.69 -11.40 25.09
CA PHE A 165 -7.56 -11.77 26.49
C PHE A 165 -8.67 -12.74 26.88
N ASP A 166 -8.36 -13.77 27.67
CA ASP A 166 -9.39 -14.65 28.24
C ASP A 166 -10.16 -14.00 29.40
N GLY A 167 -11.18 -14.68 29.94
CA GLY A 167 -11.95 -14.19 31.09
C GLY A 167 -11.15 -14.00 32.39
N LYS A 168 -9.89 -14.43 32.45
CA LYS A 168 -8.95 -14.14 33.55
C LYS A 168 -8.04 -12.95 33.24
N GLY A 169 -8.18 -12.37 32.05
CA GLY A 169 -7.37 -11.27 31.55
C GLY A 169 -6.01 -11.70 31.01
N GLN A 170 -5.77 -12.98 30.74
CA GLN A 170 -4.50 -13.46 30.19
C GLN A 170 -4.50 -13.36 28.66
N LEU A 171 -3.41 -12.87 28.07
CA LEU A 171 -3.29 -12.81 26.61
C LEU A 171 -3.16 -14.21 26.01
N GLN A 172 -4.08 -14.55 25.09
CA GLN A 172 -4.14 -15.83 24.39
C GLN A 172 -3.77 -15.73 22.91
N TYR A 173 -3.98 -14.56 22.29
CA TYR A 173 -3.66 -14.32 20.89
C TYR A 173 -3.22 -12.88 20.64
N ARG A 174 -2.22 -12.70 19.76
CA ARG A 174 -1.80 -11.40 19.23
C ARG A 174 -1.49 -11.48 17.74
N GLY A 175 -2.07 -10.63 16.91
CA GLY A 175 -1.70 -10.55 15.50
C GLY A 175 -2.79 -10.00 14.57
N ARG A 176 -2.88 -10.54 13.35
CA ARG A 176 -3.85 -10.12 12.32
C ARG A 176 -5.25 -10.71 12.53
N VAL A 177 -6.22 -10.22 11.78
CA VAL A 177 -7.57 -10.80 11.75
C VAL A 177 -7.60 -12.08 10.89
N ASP A 178 -7.12 -11.96 9.65
CA ASP A 178 -7.00 -13.02 8.65
C ASP A 178 -5.85 -12.71 7.68
N ASP A 179 -5.64 -13.55 6.66
CA ASP A 179 -4.58 -13.40 5.66
C ASP A 179 -5.01 -12.76 4.33
N GLN A 180 -6.19 -12.12 4.29
CA GLN A 180 -6.69 -11.52 3.05
C GLN A 180 -5.81 -10.36 2.59
N TYR A 181 -5.34 -9.53 3.53
CA TYR A 181 -4.56 -8.33 3.24
C TYR A 181 -3.15 -8.42 3.84
N GLY A 182 -2.14 -7.99 3.08
CA GLY A 182 -0.77 -7.88 3.55
C GLY A 182 0.01 -6.79 2.84
N ILE A 183 1.31 -6.66 3.16
CA ILE A 183 2.18 -5.70 2.47
C ILE A 183 2.42 -6.22 1.06
N GLY A 184 2.01 -5.45 0.05
CA GLY A 184 2.24 -5.77 -1.36
C GLY A 184 1.29 -6.80 -1.97
N TYR A 185 0.25 -7.27 -1.25
CA TYR A 185 -0.74 -8.18 -1.81
C TYR A 185 -2.13 -8.03 -1.18
N VAL A 186 -3.15 -8.37 -1.98
CA VAL A 186 -4.53 -8.56 -1.56
C VAL A 186 -5.03 -9.86 -2.16
N ARG A 187 -5.67 -10.70 -1.35
CA ARG A 187 -6.35 -11.93 -1.78
C ARG A 187 -7.82 -11.65 -2.03
N GLU A 188 -8.39 -12.34 -3.00
CA GLU A 188 -9.83 -12.29 -3.26
C GLU A 188 -10.62 -12.76 -2.02
N THR A 189 -10.16 -13.84 -1.38
CA THR A 189 -10.71 -14.38 -0.13
C THR A 189 -9.59 -14.77 0.83
N PRO A 190 -9.80 -14.64 2.16
CA PRO A 190 -8.87 -15.19 3.15
C PRO A 190 -8.78 -16.72 3.01
N GLN A 191 -7.56 -17.25 3.14
CA GLN A 191 -7.28 -18.68 3.26
C GLN A 191 -7.07 -19.09 4.73
N GLN A 192 -6.75 -18.13 5.61
CA GLN A 192 -6.56 -18.34 7.04
C GLN A 192 -7.37 -17.32 7.83
N HIS A 193 -8.20 -17.81 8.77
CA HIS A 193 -9.02 -16.98 9.65
C HIS A 193 -8.46 -16.99 11.07
N ASP A 194 -7.35 -16.28 11.28
CA ASP A 194 -6.53 -16.43 12.50
C ASP A 194 -7.25 -16.02 13.78
N LEU A 195 -7.90 -14.86 13.80
CA LEU A 195 -8.68 -14.41 14.96
C LEU A 195 -9.84 -15.36 15.25
N LYS A 196 -10.55 -15.78 14.21
CA LYS A 196 -11.68 -16.72 14.34
C LYS A 196 -11.23 -18.05 14.96
N ARG A 197 -10.14 -18.62 14.44
CA ARG A 197 -9.54 -19.85 14.97
C ARG A 197 -9.16 -19.69 16.44
N ALA A 198 -8.50 -18.59 16.80
CA ALA A 198 -8.08 -18.34 18.17
C ALA A 198 -9.28 -18.25 19.13
N LEU A 199 -10.36 -17.58 18.73
CA LEU A 199 -11.60 -17.52 19.50
C LEU A 199 -12.27 -18.88 19.64
N ASP A 200 -12.39 -19.64 18.55
CA ASP A 200 -12.99 -20.99 18.56
C ASP A 200 -12.22 -21.95 19.47
N GLU A 201 -10.89 -21.94 19.41
CA GLU A 201 -10.02 -22.76 20.27
C GLU A 201 -10.15 -22.36 21.75
N LEU A 202 -10.10 -21.05 22.04
CA LEU A 202 -10.20 -20.53 23.39
C LEU A 202 -11.56 -20.86 24.04
N LEU A 203 -12.66 -20.63 23.32
CA LEU A 203 -14.02 -20.90 23.80
C LEU A 203 -14.29 -22.41 23.98
N ALA A 204 -13.59 -23.26 23.22
CA ALA A 204 -13.60 -24.71 23.40
C ALA A 204 -12.71 -25.18 24.56
N GLY A 205 -12.06 -24.28 25.31
CA GLY A 205 -11.13 -24.61 26.39
C GLY A 205 -9.83 -25.25 25.91
N LYS A 206 -9.48 -25.09 24.63
CA LYS A 206 -8.24 -25.59 24.04
C LYS A 206 -7.16 -24.51 24.05
N PRO A 207 -5.86 -24.89 24.13
CA PRO A 207 -4.78 -23.95 23.86
C PRO A 207 -4.90 -23.38 22.43
N VAL A 208 -4.66 -22.08 22.28
CA VAL A 208 -4.61 -21.43 20.96
C VAL A 208 -3.40 -21.97 20.20
N SER A 209 -3.63 -22.57 19.04
CA SER A 209 -2.62 -23.31 18.28
C SER A 209 -1.54 -22.42 17.65
N GLN A 210 -1.95 -21.25 17.13
CA GLN A 210 -1.03 -20.18 16.73
C GLN A 210 -1.39 -18.91 17.50
N PRO A 211 -0.75 -18.68 18.66
CA PRO A 211 -1.02 -17.54 19.54
C PRO A 211 -0.42 -16.23 19.01
N ARG A 212 0.43 -16.27 17.98
CA ARG A 212 1.01 -15.08 17.35
C ARG A 212 1.04 -15.17 15.84
N THR A 213 0.65 -14.08 15.18
CA THR A 213 0.85 -13.86 13.74
C THR A 213 1.42 -12.47 13.48
N SER A 214 1.96 -12.24 12.29
CA SER A 214 2.38 -10.89 11.86
C SER A 214 1.15 -10.05 11.53
N ALA A 215 1.08 -8.83 12.06
CA ALA A 215 0.02 -7.87 11.77
C ALA A 215 0.50 -6.88 10.70
N PRO A 216 0.03 -6.98 9.44
CA PRO A 216 0.33 -5.98 8.43
C PRO A 216 -0.45 -4.71 8.74
N GLY A 217 0.19 -3.54 8.60
CA GLY A 217 -0.48 -2.28 8.91
C GLY A 217 0.44 -1.10 9.12
N CYS A 218 -0.19 0.04 9.38
CA CYS A 218 0.52 1.27 9.73
C CYS A 218 1.13 1.17 11.13
N ILE A 219 2.29 1.79 11.34
CA ILE A 219 2.85 1.96 12.68
C ILE A 219 1.91 2.85 13.51
N ILE A 220 1.71 2.51 14.79
CA ILE A 220 0.99 3.39 15.71
C ILE A 220 1.81 4.67 15.92
N GLY A 221 1.27 5.82 15.54
CA GLY A 221 1.92 7.12 15.76
C GLY A 221 2.02 7.45 17.25
N ARG A 222 3.19 7.23 17.87
CA ARG A 222 3.40 7.46 19.31
C ARG A 222 3.72 8.91 19.61
N VAL A 223 3.32 9.39 20.79
CA VAL A 223 3.85 10.62 21.38
C VAL A 223 5.32 10.37 21.73
N ARG A 224 6.20 11.15 21.10
CA ARG A 224 7.65 11.15 21.34
C ARG A 224 8.07 12.48 21.93
N GLU A 225 9.05 12.47 22.80
CA GLU A 225 9.72 13.69 23.25
C GLU A 225 10.76 14.11 22.20
N PRO A 226 10.61 15.27 21.55
CA PRO A 226 11.57 15.69 20.53
C PRO A 226 12.89 16.16 21.15
N GLN A 227 14.01 15.80 20.52
CA GLN A 227 15.34 16.29 20.89
C GLN A 227 15.48 17.76 20.49
N ALA A 228 15.77 18.63 21.46
CA ALA A 228 15.81 20.07 21.25
C ALA A 228 17.04 20.55 20.43
N ASP A 229 18.13 19.79 20.47
CA ASP A 229 19.41 20.08 19.82
C ASP A 229 19.60 19.30 18.50
N ALA A 230 18.53 18.73 17.95
CA ALA A 230 18.59 17.99 16.70
C ALA A 230 19.01 18.88 15.53
N GLU A 231 20.02 18.45 14.77
CA GLU A 231 20.48 19.15 13.57
C GLU A 231 19.42 19.15 12.45
N VAL A 232 18.70 18.03 12.31
CA VAL A 232 17.64 17.86 11.31
C VAL A 232 16.28 18.05 11.98
N THR A 233 15.53 19.06 11.53
CA THR A 233 14.19 19.38 12.03
C THR A 233 13.19 19.46 10.88
N TYR A 234 11.91 19.53 11.23
CA TYR A 234 10.85 19.71 10.23
C TYR A 234 11.05 20.99 9.42
N GLU A 235 11.17 22.13 10.11
CA GLU A 235 11.17 23.44 9.48
C GLU A 235 12.45 23.70 8.67
N ASN A 236 13.60 23.13 9.05
CA ASN A 236 14.87 23.37 8.36
C ASN A 236 15.20 22.40 7.21
N THR A 237 14.63 21.18 7.20
CA THR A 237 15.03 20.13 6.25
C THR A 237 13.83 19.34 5.72
N ILE A 238 13.03 18.74 6.61
CA ILE A 238 12.04 17.73 6.20
C ILE A 238 10.89 18.36 5.43
N ARG A 239 10.42 19.55 5.81
CA ARG A 239 9.35 20.27 5.12
C ARG A 239 9.67 20.49 3.64
N ASP A 240 10.90 20.88 3.30
CA ASP A 240 11.33 21.07 1.91
C ASP A 240 11.44 19.74 1.15
N LEU A 241 11.91 18.68 1.82
CA LEU A 241 11.95 17.34 1.27
C LEU A 241 10.53 16.84 0.94
N LEU A 242 9.61 16.91 1.90
CA LEU A 242 8.21 16.50 1.72
C LEU A 242 7.55 17.32 0.61
N THR A 243 7.77 18.62 0.57
CA THR A 243 7.24 19.50 -0.49
C THR A 243 7.69 19.04 -1.88
N ARG A 244 8.97 18.69 -2.05
CA ARG A 244 9.53 18.27 -3.35
C ARG A 244 9.17 16.84 -3.74
N ARG A 245 9.01 15.93 -2.76
CA ARG A 245 8.95 14.47 -3.02
C ARG A 245 7.59 13.84 -2.73
N CYS A 246 6.80 14.42 -1.82
CA CYS A 246 5.67 13.71 -1.19
C CYS A 246 4.34 14.45 -1.33
N ILE A 247 4.32 15.77 -1.05
CA ILE A 247 3.07 16.53 -0.91
C ILE A 247 2.25 16.53 -2.21
N GLU A 248 2.90 16.35 -3.36
CA GLU A 248 2.21 16.24 -4.64
C GLU A 248 1.07 15.22 -4.56
N CYS A 249 1.35 14.01 -4.04
CA CYS A 249 0.33 12.99 -3.84
C CYS A 249 -0.28 13.04 -2.44
N HIS A 250 0.46 13.50 -1.44
CA HIS A 250 0.04 13.60 -0.03
C HIS A 250 -0.46 15.00 0.33
N GLN A 251 -1.38 15.54 -0.46
CA GLN A 251 -2.13 16.74 -0.11
C GLN A 251 -3.62 16.38 0.01
N SER A 252 -4.36 17.18 0.77
CA SER A 252 -5.78 16.95 0.98
C SER A 252 -6.55 16.86 -0.35
N GLY A 253 -7.27 15.76 -0.54
CA GLY A 253 -8.09 15.51 -1.74
C GLY A 253 -7.36 14.86 -2.92
N ASP A 254 -6.05 14.62 -2.81
CA ASP A 254 -5.32 13.79 -3.77
C ASP A 254 -5.22 12.33 -3.31
N ILE A 255 -4.39 11.52 -3.96
CA ILE A 255 -4.40 10.05 -3.80
C ILE A 255 -3.74 9.53 -2.51
N GLY A 256 -2.92 10.35 -1.85
CA GLY A 256 -2.33 10.00 -0.56
C GLY A 256 -3.41 9.83 0.50
N PRO A 257 -3.32 8.79 1.35
CA PRO A 257 -4.36 8.51 2.35
C PRO A 257 -4.49 9.57 3.44
N PHE A 258 -3.48 10.43 3.58
CA PHE A 258 -3.38 11.53 4.55
C PHE A 258 -2.51 12.66 3.97
N ALA A 259 -2.67 13.87 4.51
CA ALA A 259 -1.96 15.05 4.07
C ALA A 259 -0.63 15.23 4.82
N LEU A 260 0.43 15.58 4.09
CA LEU A 260 1.78 15.87 4.62
C LEU A 260 2.08 17.38 4.60
N THR A 261 1.04 18.21 4.71
CA THR A 261 1.13 19.67 4.60
C THR A 261 1.17 20.38 5.95
N ASP A 262 0.82 19.69 7.03
CA ASP A 262 0.77 20.22 8.39
C ASP A 262 1.72 19.45 9.32
N PHE A 263 2.42 20.17 10.20
CA PHE A 263 3.43 19.56 11.07
C PHE A 263 2.83 18.57 12.06
N ASP A 264 1.68 18.87 12.67
CA ASP A 264 1.12 18.05 13.73
C ASP A 264 0.74 16.67 13.15
N GLU A 265 0.18 16.67 11.94
CA GLU A 265 -0.10 15.46 11.16
C GLU A 265 1.19 14.72 10.78
N VAL A 266 2.14 15.42 10.15
CA VAL A 266 3.42 14.85 9.67
C VAL A 266 4.21 14.19 10.81
N SER A 267 4.24 14.82 12.00
CA SER A 267 4.98 14.31 13.15
C SER A 267 4.41 13.00 13.69
N GLY A 268 3.07 12.83 13.67
CA GLY A 268 2.43 11.57 14.05
C GLY A 268 2.70 10.42 13.06
N TRP A 269 2.98 10.76 11.80
CA TRP A 269 3.34 9.80 10.75
C TRP A 269 4.85 9.56 10.63
N ALA A 270 5.71 10.22 11.42
CA ALA A 270 7.16 10.22 11.25
C ALA A 270 7.77 8.82 11.14
N GLU A 271 7.42 7.90 12.05
CA GLU A 271 7.94 6.52 12.03
C GLU A 271 7.47 5.75 10.80
N MET A 272 6.20 5.94 10.39
CA MET A 272 5.68 5.31 9.19
C MET A 272 6.37 5.85 7.93
N ILE A 273 6.60 7.17 7.86
CA ILE A 273 7.36 7.83 6.79
C ILE A 273 8.76 7.20 6.73
N GLY A 274 9.45 7.11 7.87
CA GLY A 274 10.77 6.50 7.96
C GLY A 274 10.81 5.06 7.46
N GLU A 275 9.83 4.24 7.87
CA GLU A 275 9.73 2.84 7.42
C GLU A 275 9.51 2.73 5.92
N VAL A 276 8.53 3.47 5.37
CA VAL A 276 8.16 3.31 3.95
C VAL A 276 9.24 3.81 3.00
N VAL A 277 10.01 4.84 3.38
CA VAL A 277 11.12 5.33 2.55
C VAL A 277 12.35 4.44 2.69
N ALA A 278 12.64 3.91 3.89
CA ALA A 278 13.73 2.96 4.11
C ALA A 278 13.51 1.67 3.31
N ASP A 279 12.28 1.17 3.31
CA ASP A 279 11.87 -0.02 2.55
C ASP A 279 11.72 0.26 1.03
N ARG A 280 11.88 1.52 0.59
CA ARG A 280 11.61 1.96 -0.79
C ARG A 280 10.21 1.61 -1.30
N ARG A 281 9.23 1.53 -0.38
CA ARG A 281 7.80 1.47 -0.72
C ARG A 281 7.28 2.84 -1.15
N MET A 282 7.92 3.91 -0.67
CA MET A 282 7.63 5.28 -1.06
C MET A 282 8.89 6.03 -1.52
N PRO A 283 8.77 6.91 -2.52
CA PRO A 283 7.64 7.00 -3.46
C PRO A 283 7.42 5.68 -4.21
N PRO A 284 6.19 5.40 -4.69
CA PRO A 284 5.86 4.13 -5.36
C PRO A 284 6.47 4.08 -6.76
N TRP A 285 7.80 3.96 -6.81
CA TRP A 285 8.63 4.04 -7.99
C TRP A 285 9.70 2.95 -7.92
N HIS A 286 9.52 1.92 -8.74
CA HIS A 286 10.35 0.71 -8.68
C HIS A 286 11.54 0.74 -9.65
N ALA A 287 11.92 1.91 -10.18
CA ALA A 287 13.11 1.97 -11.00
C ALA A 287 14.38 1.78 -10.15
N THR A 288 15.36 1.07 -10.69
CA THR A 288 16.65 0.83 -10.05
C THR A 288 17.71 1.73 -10.68
N ASP A 289 18.81 1.97 -9.95
CA ASP A 289 19.96 2.64 -10.54
C ASP A 289 20.73 1.60 -11.36
N ASN A 290 20.52 1.61 -12.66
CA ASN A 290 21.21 0.75 -13.62
C ASN A 290 22.18 1.55 -14.50
N GLY A 291 22.57 2.76 -14.06
CA GLY A 291 23.42 3.67 -14.83
C GLY A 291 22.71 4.45 -15.94
N VAL A 292 21.38 4.32 -16.06
CA VAL A 292 20.56 5.13 -16.97
C VAL A 292 19.83 6.20 -16.17
N ALA A 293 20.11 7.47 -16.47
CA ALA A 293 19.38 8.59 -15.89
C ALA A 293 17.93 8.60 -16.43
N LEU A 294 16.96 8.51 -15.53
CA LEU A 294 15.53 8.61 -15.85
C LEU A 294 15.05 10.04 -15.61
N ALA A 295 14.33 10.62 -16.58
CA ALA A 295 13.89 12.02 -16.53
C ALA A 295 12.97 12.34 -15.32
N ASP A 296 12.24 11.34 -14.82
CA ASP A 296 11.26 11.47 -13.73
C ASP A 296 11.62 10.63 -12.49
N ASP A 297 12.92 10.54 -12.18
CA ASP A 297 13.38 9.77 -11.02
C ASP A 297 12.87 10.37 -9.69
N ARG A 298 11.90 9.68 -9.08
CA ARG A 298 11.26 10.06 -7.82
C ARG A 298 11.98 9.53 -6.58
N ARG A 299 13.06 8.76 -6.73
CA ARG A 299 13.75 8.17 -5.58
C ARG A 299 14.34 9.25 -4.67
N LEU A 300 14.35 8.96 -3.37
CA LEU A 300 15.14 9.73 -2.42
C LEU A 300 16.61 9.38 -2.59
N SER A 301 17.45 10.41 -2.56
CA SER A 301 18.89 10.27 -2.44
C SER A 301 19.27 9.66 -1.09
N GLN A 302 20.49 9.14 -0.98
CA GLN A 302 21.00 8.58 0.28
C GLN A 302 20.98 9.61 1.42
N LEU A 303 21.34 10.86 1.11
CA LEU A 303 21.27 11.97 2.06
C LEU A 303 19.83 12.25 2.52
N GLU A 304 18.86 12.28 1.59
CA GLU A 304 17.44 12.48 1.92
C GLU A 304 16.91 11.34 2.82
N LEU A 305 17.33 10.09 2.59
CA LEU A 305 16.98 8.96 3.47
C LEU A 305 17.58 9.11 4.87
N GLU A 306 18.85 9.50 4.98
CA GLU A 306 19.56 9.72 6.25
C GLU A 306 18.97 10.89 7.04
N GLN A 307 18.54 11.96 6.36
CA GLN A 307 17.84 13.08 6.97
C GLN A 307 16.50 12.65 7.58
N VAL A 308 15.69 11.89 6.84
CA VAL A 308 14.43 11.34 7.37
C VAL A 308 14.69 10.45 8.57
N ALA A 309 15.64 9.50 8.45
CA ALA A 309 15.98 8.60 9.55
C ALA A 309 16.45 9.36 10.81
N SER A 310 17.29 10.38 10.64
CA SER A 310 17.80 11.19 11.76
C SER A 310 16.69 11.99 12.44
N TRP A 311 15.80 12.60 11.65
CA TRP A 311 14.66 13.34 12.17
C TRP A 311 13.68 12.44 12.95
N VAL A 312 13.40 11.24 12.43
CA VAL A 312 12.56 10.25 13.10
C VAL A 312 13.21 9.79 14.42
N ALA A 313 14.50 9.46 14.40
CA ALA A 313 15.24 9.05 15.59
C ALA A 313 15.29 10.14 16.67
N ALA A 314 15.29 11.41 16.27
CA ALA A 314 15.24 12.56 17.16
C ALA A 314 13.84 12.87 17.74
N GLY A 315 12.82 12.06 17.44
CA GLY A 315 11.45 12.29 17.91
C GLY A 315 10.70 13.34 17.11
N ALA A 316 11.02 13.50 15.82
CA ALA A 316 10.36 14.39 14.88
C ALA A 316 10.29 15.87 15.31
N PRO A 317 11.42 16.49 15.74
CA PRO A 317 11.41 17.88 16.21
C PRO A 317 10.96 18.85 15.14
N ARG A 318 10.13 19.83 15.53
CA ARG A 318 9.65 20.88 14.63
C ARG A 318 10.79 21.78 14.16
N GLY A 319 11.59 22.27 15.09
CA GLY A 319 12.57 23.34 14.83
C GLY A 319 11.93 24.73 14.73
N GLU A 320 12.76 25.76 14.58
CA GLU A 320 12.28 27.12 14.40
C GLU A 320 11.80 27.35 12.97
N VAL A 321 10.71 28.11 12.80
CA VAL A 321 10.20 28.48 11.48
C VAL A 321 11.18 29.43 10.81
N THR A 322 12.05 28.90 9.96
CA THR A 322 13.09 29.69 9.26
C THR A 322 12.60 30.35 7.98
N SER A 323 11.42 29.96 7.47
CA SER A 323 10.82 30.47 6.24
C SER A 323 9.32 30.14 6.17
N PRO A 324 8.49 30.96 5.48
CA PRO A 324 7.10 30.61 5.21
C PRO A 324 7.02 29.35 4.34
N PRO A 325 5.92 28.57 4.42
CA PRO A 325 5.77 27.36 3.62
C PRO A 325 5.92 27.67 2.12
N ALA A 326 6.70 26.88 1.41
CA ALA A 326 6.80 27.02 -0.04
C ALA A 326 5.42 26.72 -0.67
N VAL A 327 4.76 27.75 -1.20
CA VAL A 327 3.49 27.59 -1.92
C VAL A 327 3.82 27.10 -3.33
N THR A 328 4.03 25.80 -3.50
CA THR A 328 4.38 25.24 -4.81
C THR A 328 3.30 24.36 -5.42
N GLN A 329 2.21 24.08 -4.71
CA GLN A 329 1.27 23.07 -5.16
C GLN A 329 -0.10 23.64 -5.47
N ARG A 330 -0.50 23.45 -6.73
CA ARG A 330 -1.86 23.69 -7.19
C ARG A 330 -2.78 22.76 -6.37
N PRO A 331 -3.85 23.29 -5.72
CA PRO A 331 -4.77 22.44 -5.00
C PRO A 331 -5.31 21.35 -5.93
N ALA A 332 -5.43 20.12 -5.44
CA ALA A 332 -5.91 18.94 -6.19
C ALA A 332 -7.27 19.13 -6.89
N THR A 333 -8.00 20.20 -6.55
CA THR A 333 -9.35 20.54 -7.04
C THR A 333 -9.39 21.73 -8.00
N ALA A 334 -8.26 22.38 -8.32
CA ALA A 334 -8.25 23.58 -9.16
C ALA A 334 -8.25 23.25 -10.66
N GLY A 335 -9.35 22.67 -11.17
CA GLY A 335 -9.57 22.44 -12.61
C GLY A 335 -8.66 21.37 -13.24
N TRP A 336 -8.51 21.43 -14.57
CA TRP A 336 -7.71 20.49 -15.35
C TRP A 336 -6.21 20.77 -15.22
N ASN A 337 -5.41 19.73 -15.07
CA ASN A 337 -3.94 19.76 -15.11
C ASN A 337 -3.42 19.65 -16.55
N LEU A 338 -4.10 20.33 -17.47
CA LEU A 338 -3.82 20.37 -18.89
C LEU A 338 -3.16 21.71 -19.26
N PRO A 339 -2.46 21.79 -20.42
CA PRO A 339 -1.80 23.03 -20.85
C PRO A 339 -2.81 24.17 -21.09
N ARG A 340 -4.07 23.81 -21.35
CA ARG A 340 -5.24 24.69 -21.45
C ARG A 340 -6.49 23.88 -21.09
N ASP A 341 -7.64 24.54 -21.00
CA ASP A 341 -8.91 23.84 -20.81
C ASP A 341 -9.13 22.81 -21.93
N PRO A 342 -9.69 21.63 -21.60
CA PRO A 342 -9.93 20.59 -22.60
C PRO A 342 -10.95 21.05 -23.63
N ASP A 343 -10.69 20.71 -24.89
CA ASP A 343 -11.62 20.93 -25.99
C ASP A 343 -12.87 20.06 -25.85
N VAL A 344 -12.69 18.87 -25.29
CA VAL A 344 -13.76 17.88 -25.06
C VAL A 344 -13.56 17.19 -23.72
N VAL A 345 -14.67 17.02 -22.98
CA VAL A 345 -14.74 16.21 -21.75
C VAL A 345 -15.73 15.08 -21.96
N ILE A 346 -15.32 13.84 -21.73
CA ILE A 346 -16.15 12.64 -21.88
C ILE A 346 -16.17 11.87 -20.55
N LYS A 347 -17.37 11.68 -20.00
CA LYS A 347 -17.62 10.81 -18.84
C LYS A 347 -17.86 9.39 -19.33
N PHE A 348 -17.53 8.38 -18.52
CA PHE A 348 -17.81 6.99 -18.90
C PHE A 348 -19.32 6.65 -18.93
N ALA A 349 -20.16 7.43 -18.25
CA ALA A 349 -21.61 7.27 -18.21
C ALA A 349 -22.31 8.58 -17.84
N ASP A 350 -23.65 8.60 -17.93
CA ASP A 350 -24.48 9.72 -17.47
C ASP A 350 -24.77 9.69 -15.96
N LYS A 351 -24.65 8.51 -15.34
CA LYS A 351 -24.92 8.29 -13.92
C LYS A 351 -23.71 7.64 -13.25
N PRO A 352 -23.46 7.92 -11.96
CA PRO A 352 -22.39 7.26 -11.22
C PRO A 352 -22.55 5.73 -11.19
N PHE A 353 -21.42 5.03 -11.26
CA PHE A 353 -21.34 3.61 -11.01
C PHE A 353 -21.22 3.35 -9.50
N LYS A 354 -21.90 2.31 -9.01
CA LYS A 354 -21.83 1.89 -7.60
C LYS A 354 -20.71 0.89 -7.39
N VAL A 355 -19.74 1.26 -6.56
CA VAL A 355 -18.62 0.42 -6.14
C VAL A 355 -18.99 -0.25 -4.82
N ALA A 356 -18.92 -1.58 -4.78
CA ALA A 356 -19.23 -2.36 -3.58
C ALA A 356 -18.28 -2.05 -2.41
N ALA A 357 -18.73 -2.33 -1.18
CA ALA A 357 -17.95 -2.08 0.03
C ALA A 357 -16.76 -3.04 0.22
N GLU A 358 -16.86 -4.27 -0.28
CA GLU A 358 -15.85 -5.33 -0.13
C GLU A 358 -15.79 -6.23 -1.38
N GLY A 359 -14.76 -7.07 -1.45
CA GLY A 359 -14.57 -8.08 -2.51
C GLY A 359 -13.64 -7.64 -3.64
N ALA A 360 -13.22 -8.59 -4.48
CA ALA A 360 -12.53 -8.27 -5.73
C ALA A 360 -13.57 -7.90 -6.78
N LEU A 361 -13.51 -6.68 -7.31
CA LEU A 361 -14.34 -6.27 -8.42
C LEU A 361 -13.66 -6.65 -9.73
N ARG A 362 -14.40 -7.32 -10.61
CA ARG A 362 -13.94 -7.55 -11.98
C ARG A 362 -13.83 -6.21 -12.69
N TYR A 363 -13.06 -6.19 -13.78
CA TYR A 363 -13.01 -5.03 -14.66
C TYR A 363 -14.41 -4.69 -15.17
N GLU A 364 -14.79 -3.43 -15.00
CA GLU A 364 -16.04 -2.88 -15.51
C GLU A 364 -15.76 -2.12 -16.80
N TYR A 365 -16.59 -2.32 -17.83
CA TYR A 365 -16.38 -1.75 -19.15
C TYR A 365 -17.53 -0.82 -19.54
N PHE A 366 -17.19 0.42 -19.87
CA PHE A 366 -18.15 1.43 -20.30
C PHE A 366 -17.77 1.95 -21.69
N SER A 367 -18.68 1.84 -22.65
CA SER A 367 -18.47 2.30 -24.03
C SER A 367 -19.23 3.59 -24.28
N VAL A 368 -18.52 4.64 -24.69
CA VAL A 368 -19.09 5.98 -24.89
C VAL A 368 -18.72 6.52 -26.27
N PRO A 369 -19.69 6.90 -27.14
CA PRO A 369 -19.38 7.46 -28.44
C PRO A 369 -18.72 8.85 -28.30
N THR A 370 -17.63 9.10 -29.03
CA THR A 370 -16.98 10.42 -29.05
C THR A 370 -17.81 11.47 -29.80
N ASN A 371 -18.67 11.03 -30.73
CA ASN A 371 -19.46 11.86 -31.65
C ASN A 371 -18.63 12.78 -32.57
N LEU A 372 -17.30 12.57 -32.64
CA LEU A 372 -16.41 13.33 -33.51
C LEU A 372 -16.76 13.10 -34.99
N LYS A 373 -16.79 14.19 -35.76
CA LYS A 373 -17.11 14.18 -37.20
C LYS A 373 -15.89 14.05 -38.11
N GLU A 374 -14.72 14.34 -37.57
CA GLU A 374 -13.44 14.31 -38.23
C GLU A 374 -12.40 13.74 -37.28
N ASP A 375 -11.29 13.27 -37.84
CA ASP A 375 -10.16 12.77 -37.06
C ASP A 375 -9.58 13.91 -36.21
N LYS A 376 -9.17 13.58 -34.99
CA LYS A 376 -8.55 14.54 -34.07
C LYS A 376 -7.19 14.04 -33.61
N TRP A 377 -6.25 14.95 -33.51
CA TRP A 377 -4.91 14.70 -32.96
C TRP A 377 -4.87 15.19 -31.52
N ILE A 378 -4.62 14.30 -30.57
CA ILE A 378 -4.56 14.61 -29.14
C ILE A 378 -3.13 14.97 -28.77
N GLU A 379 -2.89 16.21 -28.33
CA GLU A 379 -1.58 16.66 -27.80
C GLU A 379 -1.45 16.47 -26.29
N ALA A 380 -2.57 16.48 -25.57
CA ALA A 380 -2.60 16.23 -24.13
C ALA A 380 -3.93 15.62 -23.71
N PHE A 381 -3.89 14.80 -22.66
CA PHE A 381 -5.09 14.28 -22.01
C PHE A 381 -4.90 14.21 -20.50
N GLU A 382 -6.01 14.28 -19.78
CA GLU A 382 -6.06 13.98 -18.35
C GLU A 382 -7.26 13.08 -18.10
N VAL A 383 -7.01 11.92 -17.49
CA VAL A 383 -8.06 11.03 -17.02
C VAL A 383 -8.27 11.31 -15.53
N ARG A 384 -9.47 11.76 -15.17
CA ARG A 384 -9.83 12.17 -13.81
C ARG A 384 -10.77 11.12 -13.20
N PRO A 385 -10.33 10.40 -12.15
CA PRO A 385 -11.24 9.55 -11.40
C PRO A 385 -12.31 10.42 -10.71
N GLY A 386 -13.56 10.00 -10.79
CA GLY A 386 -14.65 10.65 -10.06
C GLY A 386 -14.51 10.43 -8.55
N ASN A 387 -13.96 9.29 -8.15
CA ASN A 387 -13.64 8.95 -6.77
C ASN A 387 -12.25 8.27 -6.66
N ARG A 388 -11.23 9.08 -6.36
CA ARG A 388 -9.82 8.64 -6.17
C ARG A 388 -9.65 7.56 -5.10
N ALA A 389 -10.55 7.49 -4.12
CA ALA A 389 -10.42 6.53 -3.02
C ALA A 389 -10.68 5.08 -3.45
N VAL A 390 -11.42 4.87 -4.54
CA VAL A 390 -11.79 3.52 -5.01
C VAL A 390 -11.29 3.19 -6.40
N VAL A 391 -10.95 4.17 -7.25
CA VAL A 391 -10.40 3.89 -8.58
C VAL A 391 -8.96 3.43 -8.47
N HIS A 392 -8.71 2.16 -8.78
CA HIS A 392 -7.37 1.57 -8.78
C HIS A 392 -6.61 1.88 -10.07
N HIS A 393 -7.26 1.80 -11.22
CA HIS A 393 -6.75 2.34 -12.48
C HIS A 393 -7.85 2.43 -13.53
N ILE A 394 -7.58 3.19 -14.59
CA ILE A 394 -8.45 3.33 -15.76
C ILE A 394 -7.60 3.14 -17.00
N LEU A 395 -8.01 2.27 -17.91
CA LEU A 395 -7.50 2.24 -19.29
C LEU A 395 -8.62 2.67 -20.23
N ILE A 396 -8.33 3.57 -21.16
CA ILE A 396 -9.30 4.06 -22.14
C ILE A 396 -8.81 3.65 -23.52
N PHE A 397 -9.64 2.94 -24.27
CA PHE A 397 -9.33 2.50 -25.64
C PHE A 397 -10.18 3.29 -26.64
N ALA A 398 -9.56 3.73 -27.74
CA ALA A 398 -10.29 4.25 -28.89
C ALA A 398 -10.64 3.11 -29.83
N VAL A 399 -11.93 2.83 -29.99
CA VAL A 399 -12.42 1.78 -30.89
C VAL A 399 -13.08 2.46 -32.09
N PRO A 400 -12.47 2.39 -33.29
CA PRO A 400 -13.02 3.03 -34.48
C PRO A 400 -14.30 2.32 -34.96
N PRO A 401 -15.12 3.00 -35.79
CA PRO A 401 -16.30 2.38 -36.38
C PRO A 401 -15.98 1.06 -37.10
N GLY A 402 -16.75 0.01 -36.79
CA GLY A 402 -16.58 -1.32 -37.39
C GLY A 402 -15.58 -2.25 -36.69
N ALA A 403 -14.88 -1.79 -35.65
CA ALA A 403 -14.05 -2.65 -34.80
C ALA A 403 -14.80 -3.09 -33.52
N SER A 404 -14.41 -4.23 -32.92
CA SER A 404 -15.08 -4.74 -31.71
C SER A 404 -14.38 -4.28 -30.42
N PRO A 405 -15.10 -3.74 -29.42
CA PRO A 405 -14.56 -3.40 -28.09
C PRO A 405 -13.89 -4.56 -27.37
N GLU A 406 -14.42 -5.77 -27.56
CA GLU A 406 -13.93 -7.00 -26.92
C GLU A 406 -12.50 -7.32 -27.36
N GLU A 407 -12.15 -6.94 -28.58
CA GLU A 407 -10.82 -7.13 -29.14
C GLU A 407 -9.78 -6.20 -28.52
N PHE A 408 -10.18 -5.07 -27.91
CA PHE A 408 -9.30 -4.09 -27.28
C PHE A 408 -9.15 -4.28 -25.76
N GLY A 409 -9.98 -5.12 -25.12
CA GLY A 409 -10.10 -5.26 -23.65
C GLY A 409 -8.92 -5.89 -22.90
N GLY A 410 -7.75 -6.06 -23.52
CA GLY A 410 -6.62 -6.78 -22.93
C GLY A 410 -5.41 -5.92 -22.53
N GLY A 411 -5.41 -4.60 -22.74
CA GLY A 411 -4.24 -3.73 -22.49
C GLY A 411 -3.05 -3.94 -23.45
N VAL A 412 -2.91 -5.13 -24.05
CA VAL A 412 -1.85 -5.52 -25.00
C VAL A 412 -1.95 -4.79 -26.35
N ARG A 413 -3.11 -4.21 -26.67
CA ARG A 413 -3.38 -3.53 -27.95
C ARG A 413 -3.18 -2.01 -27.91
N GLY A 414 -2.56 -1.48 -26.86
CA GLY A 414 -2.25 -0.05 -26.75
C GLY A 414 -3.47 0.80 -26.40
N PHE A 415 -3.62 1.17 -25.13
CA PHE A 415 -4.67 2.09 -24.69
C PHE A 415 -4.45 3.50 -25.29
N LEU A 416 -5.53 4.27 -25.48
CA LEU A 416 -5.49 5.69 -25.86
C LEU A 416 -4.90 6.52 -24.73
N ALA A 417 -5.48 6.38 -23.54
CA ALA A 417 -5.17 7.13 -22.33
C ALA A 417 -5.28 6.21 -21.11
N SER A 418 -4.62 6.56 -20.02
CA SER A 418 -4.64 5.79 -18.78
C SER A 418 -4.62 6.69 -17.54
N TYR A 419 -5.13 6.14 -16.44
CA TYR A 419 -4.95 6.65 -15.10
C TYR A 419 -4.42 5.55 -14.20
N VAL A 420 -3.41 5.87 -13.40
CA VAL A 420 -3.04 5.13 -12.19
C VAL A 420 -2.84 6.13 -11.05
N PRO A 421 -3.10 5.74 -9.79
CA PRO A 421 -2.74 6.50 -8.60
C PRO A 421 -1.38 7.19 -8.70
N GLY A 422 -1.36 8.53 -8.59
CA GLY A 422 -0.14 9.34 -8.61
C GLY A 422 0.42 9.70 -9.99
N LEU A 423 -0.22 9.26 -11.08
CA LEU A 423 0.10 9.71 -12.44
C LEU A 423 -0.37 11.15 -12.65
N ARG A 424 0.52 12.00 -13.16
CA ARG A 424 0.16 13.34 -13.65
C ARG A 424 0.02 13.35 -15.16
N PRO A 425 -0.91 14.14 -15.71
CA PRO A 425 -0.94 14.38 -17.14
C PRO A 425 0.34 15.12 -17.56
N ILE A 426 1.05 14.57 -18.54
CA ILE A 426 2.19 15.19 -19.18
C ILE A 426 1.79 15.39 -20.64
N PRO A 427 1.69 16.65 -21.13
CA PRO A 427 1.48 16.90 -22.55
C PRO A 427 2.55 16.22 -23.40
N TYR A 428 2.18 15.76 -24.58
CA TYR A 428 3.17 15.23 -25.49
C TYR A 428 4.17 16.33 -25.91
N PRO A 429 5.43 15.96 -26.21
CA PRO A 429 6.39 16.91 -26.75
C PRO A 429 5.85 17.63 -27.98
N LYS A 430 6.28 18.88 -28.20
CA LYS A 430 5.87 19.66 -29.37
C LYS A 430 6.07 18.87 -30.66
N GLY A 431 5.07 18.91 -31.55
CA GLY A 431 5.06 18.17 -32.81
C GLY A 431 4.58 16.73 -32.70
N MET A 432 4.30 16.23 -31.49
CA MET A 432 3.82 14.87 -31.27
C MET A 432 2.36 14.87 -30.83
N ALA A 433 1.54 14.02 -31.44
CA ALA A 433 0.15 13.86 -31.06
C ALA A 433 -0.34 12.44 -31.32
N LYS A 434 -1.43 12.04 -30.66
CA LYS A 434 -2.05 10.72 -30.84
C LYS A 434 -3.34 10.82 -31.63
N LEU A 435 -3.52 9.97 -32.64
CA LEU A 435 -4.71 9.99 -33.48
C LEU A 435 -5.93 9.41 -32.74
N LEU A 436 -7.04 10.13 -32.80
CA LEU A 436 -8.38 9.68 -32.42
C LEU A 436 -9.28 9.73 -33.68
N PRO A 437 -9.55 8.57 -34.32
CA PRO A 437 -10.35 8.54 -35.54
C PRO A 437 -11.79 9.03 -35.33
N ALA A 438 -12.35 9.66 -36.36
CA ALA A 438 -13.74 10.10 -36.41
C ALA A 438 -14.72 8.96 -36.11
N GLY A 439 -15.80 9.27 -35.39
CA GLY A 439 -16.83 8.29 -35.03
C GLY A 439 -16.40 7.19 -34.05
N SER A 440 -15.17 7.22 -33.52
CA SER A 440 -14.72 6.24 -32.53
C SER A 440 -15.57 6.27 -31.27
N GLN A 441 -15.63 5.15 -30.57
CA GLN A 441 -16.08 5.08 -29.18
C GLN A 441 -14.88 4.96 -28.24
N LEU A 442 -15.00 5.54 -27.05
CA LEU A 442 -14.08 5.34 -25.96
C LEU A 442 -14.58 4.21 -25.08
N VAL A 443 -13.76 3.19 -24.87
CA VAL A 443 -14.04 2.09 -23.96
C VAL A 443 -13.21 2.30 -22.70
N PHE A 444 -13.87 2.66 -21.60
CA PHE A 444 -13.28 2.78 -20.28
C PHE A 444 -13.28 1.39 -19.64
N GLN A 445 -12.09 0.83 -19.45
CA GLN A 445 -11.84 -0.32 -18.59
C GLN A 445 -11.51 0.21 -17.19
N MET A 446 -12.46 0.07 -16.27
CA MET A 446 -12.38 0.54 -14.89
C MET A 446 -11.98 -0.62 -13.98
N HIS A 447 -11.02 -0.37 -13.09
CA HIS A 447 -10.66 -1.28 -12.02
C HIS A 447 -10.76 -0.56 -10.67
N TYR A 448 -11.45 -1.20 -9.72
CA TYR A 448 -11.76 -0.61 -8.42
C TYR A 448 -11.18 -1.43 -7.25
N THR A 449 -10.80 -0.72 -6.19
CA THR A 449 -10.42 -1.31 -4.89
C THR A 449 -11.42 -0.84 -3.83
N PRO A 450 -12.26 -1.75 -3.28
CA PRO A 450 -13.18 -1.39 -2.21
C PRO A 450 -12.48 -0.93 -0.91
N ILE A 451 -13.16 -0.07 -0.16
CA ILE A 451 -12.61 0.58 1.05
C ILE A 451 -13.46 0.34 2.32
N GLY A 452 -14.28 -0.70 2.34
CA GLY A 452 -15.12 -1.08 3.49
C GLY A 452 -16.44 -0.31 3.61
N THR A 453 -16.79 0.53 2.62
CA THR A 453 -18.09 1.21 2.51
C THR A 453 -18.50 1.28 1.04
N GLU A 454 -19.80 1.27 0.74
CA GLU A 454 -20.29 1.49 -0.63
C GLU A 454 -19.89 2.89 -1.10
N GLN A 455 -19.42 2.98 -2.34
CA GLN A 455 -18.93 4.21 -2.95
C GLN A 455 -19.57 4.42 -4.32
N GLU A 456 -19.46 5.64 -4.83
CA GLU A 456 -19.87 5.97 -6.20
C GLU A 456 -18.69 6.56 -6.95
N ASP A 457 -18.62 6.29 -8.26
CA ASP A 457 -17.61 6.84 -9.16
C ASP A 457 -18.25 7.33 -10.46
N LEU A 458 -17.76 8.45 -10.98
CA LEU A 458 -18.13 9.00 -12.28
C LEU A 458 -16.89 9.64 -12.92
N SER A 459 -16.00 8.78 -13.38
CA SER A 459 -14.72 9.15 -13.98
C SER A 459 -14.89 9.73 -15.39
N GLU A 460 -13.96 10.60 -15.75
CA GLU A 460 -13.99 11.37 -17.00
C GLU A 460 -12.60 11.53 -17.62
N ILE A 461 -12.56 11.84 -18.91
CA ILE A 461 -11.33 12.23 -19.63
C ILE A 461 -11.53 13.61 -20.25
N GLY A 462 -10.52 14.47 -20.08
CA GLY A 462 -10.38 15.72 -20.81
C GLY A 462 -9.33 15.56 -21.91
N LEU A 463 -9.65 16.02 -23.12
CA LEU A 463 -8.78 15.96 -24.29
C LEU A 463 -8.45 17.36 -24.78
N VAL A 464 -7.17 17.57 -25.12
CA VAL A 464 -6.69 18.76 -25.81
C VAL A 464 -6.22 18.34 -27.19
N PHE A 465 -6.76 18.97 -28.22
CA PHE A 465 -6.43 18.68 -29.60
C PHE A 465 -5.34 19.62 -30.14
N ALA A 466 -4.42 19.06 -30.92
CA ALA A 466 -3.44 19.78 -31.71
C ALA A 466 -4.09 20.32 -33.00
N ASP A 467 -3.49 21.37 -33.58
CA ASP A 467 -3.68 21.67 -34.99
C ASP A 467 -3.01 20.57 -35.82
N PRO A 468 -3.71 19.89 -36.75
CA PRO A 468 -3.09 18.90 -37.62
C PRO A 468 -1.85 19.40 -38.39
N ALA A 469 -1.76 20.71 -38.68
CA ALA A 469 -0.60 21.30 -39.34
C ALA A 469 0.65 21.33 -38.47
N ASP A 470 0.49 21.25 -37.15
CA ASP A 470 1.58 21.24 -36.17
C ASP A 470 2.04 19.82 -35.79
N VAL A 471 1.38 18.77 -36.31
CA VAL A 471 1.71 17.37 -36.00
C VAL A 471 2.78 16.84 -36.96
N GLU A 472 3.96 16.54 -36.43
CA GLU A 472 5.09 15.95 -37.14
C GLU A 472 5.20 14.44 -36.91
N TYR A 473 4.80 13.97 -35.71
CA TYR A 473 4.94 12.57 -35.30
C TYR A 473 3.65 12.05 -34.64
N GLU A 474 3.25 10.83 -35.01
CA GLU A 474 2.19 10.10 -34.31
C GLU A 474 2.74 9.38 -33.08
N VAL A 475 2.08 9.57 -31.95
CA VAL A 475 2.36 8.85 -30.70
C VAL A 475 1.58 7.53 -30.67
N LEU A 476 2.30 6.42 -30.60
CA LEU A 476 1.72 5.09 -30.46
C LEU A 476 1.95 4.55 -29.05
N THR A 477 0.95 3.89 -28.49
CA THR A 477 1.11 3.08 -27.27
C THR A 477 1.20 1.63 -27.69
N LEU A 478 2.33 0.99 -27.37
CA LEU A 478 2.60 -0.41 -27.69
C LEU A 478 2.90 -1.16 -26.40
N SER A 479 2.66 -2.47 -26.39
CA SER A 479 2.96 -3.32 -25.24
C SER A 479 4.19 -4.20 -25.54
N ALA A 480 5.17 -4.15 -24.64
CA ALA A 480 6.21 -5.17 -24.57
C ALA A 480 5.72 -6.29 -23.65
N PHE A 481 5.50 -7.49 -24.20
CA PHE A 481 4.91 -8.61 -23.46
C PHE A 481 5.69 -9.89 -23.73
N GLN A 482 6.09 -10.60 -22.66
CA GLN A 482 6.73 -11.91 -22.73
C GLN A 482 5.86 -12.94 -21.98
N PRO A 483 4.96 -13.65 -22.67
CA PRO A 483 4.02 -14.59 -22.02
C PRO A 483 4.72 -15.78 -21.36
N ASN A 484 5.95 -16.08 -21.78
CA ASN A 484 6.70 -17.26 -21.31
C ASN A 484 7.73 -16.90 -20.23
N LEU A 485 7.66 -15.70 -19.64
CA LEU A 485 8.54 -15.33 -18.54
C LEU A 485 8.12 -16.09 -17.28
N GLU A 486 8.91 -17.12 -16.92
CA GLU A 486 8.73 -17.87 -15.68
C GLU A 486 9.80 -17.43 -14.68
N ILE A 487 9.36 -16.87 -13.55
CA ILE A 487 10.23 -16.55 -12.41
C ILE A 487 9.88 -17.54 -11.29
N PRO A 488 10.73 -18.56 -11.03
CA PRO A 488 10.49 -19.49 -9.95
C PRO A 488 10.40 -18.77 -8.59
N PRO A 489 9.57 -19.26 -7.65
CA PRO A 489 9.55 -18.74 -6.29
C PRO A 489 10.96 -18.70 -5.68
N HIS A 490 11.29 -17.60 -4.99
CA HIS A 490 12.58 -17.39 -4.31
C HIS A 490 13.82 -17.28 -5.22
N SER A 491 13.65 -16.97 -6.50
CA SER A 491 14.78 -16.68 -7.40
C SER A 491 15.58 -15.47 -6.90
N ALA A 492 16.91 -15.63 -6.78
CA ALA A 492 17.82 -14.72 -6.07
C ALA A 492 17.87 -13.26 -6.57
N ASN A 493 17.29 -12.96 -7.74
CA ASN A 493 17.23 -11.62 -8.32
C ASN A 493 15.80 -11.03 -8.31
N HIS A 494 14.84 -11.70 -7.66
CA HIS A 494 13.41 -11.36 -7.66
C HIS A 494 12.75 -11.59 -6.29
N THR A 495 13.50 -11.43 -5.20
CA THR A 495 13.05 -11.60 -3.81
C THR A 495 12.69 -10.29 -3.14
#